data_AF-A0A811R703-F1
#
_entry.id   AF-A0A811R703-F1
#
_cell.length_a   1.000
_cell.length_b   1.000
_cell.length_c   1.000
_cell.angle_alpha   90.00
_cell.angle_beta   90.00
_cell.angle_gamma   90.00
#
_symmetry.space_group_name_H-M   'P 1'
#
loop_
_entity.id
_entity.type
_entity.pdbx_description
1 polymer ?
#
loop_
_entity_poly.entity_id
_entity_poly.type
_entity_poly.pdbx_seq_one_letter_code
_entity_poly.pdbx_strand_id
1 'polypeptide(L)'
;MGQSLCSGTKLRAKLSSQKWSSSRFYLSAELNGLRHYFEPAAYTQLFQSTATSTPTKSSACYAFANGSFGFPDKIFSLPSASSLQFMRLESDGHLRLYEMQEQNSPRMLLDVLSTVVAFCDYPLACGDYGVCNSGQCSCPSFSTLSGSKMNGFQVLDAYPYQASPANTLMTTSSYH
;
A
#
# COMPACT_ATOMS: atom_id res chain seq x y z
N MET A 1 10.41 -17.62 10.93
CA MET A 1 8.97 -17.47 11.29
C MET A 1 8.49 -16.13 10.73
N GLY A 2 7.40 -16.09 9.97
CA GLY A 2 6.91 -14.87 9.30
C GLY A 2 5.39 -14.88 9.09
N GLN A 3 4.83 -13.73 8.72
CA GLN A 3 3.40 -13.57 8.45
C GLN A 3 3.11 -13.55 6.94
N SER A 4 1.88 -13.87 6.54
CA SER A 4 1.47 -13.83 5.13
C SER A 4 0.12 -13.15 4.95
N LEU A 5 -0.01 -12.36 3.89
CA LEU A 5 -1.27 -11.80 3.42
C LEU A 5 -1.79 -12.67 2.28
N CYS A 6 -2.81 -13.47 2.55
CA CYS A 6 -3.40 -14.41 1.60
C CYS A 6 -4.64 -13.86 0.91
N SER A 7 -4.97 -14.45 -0.24
CA SER A 7 -6.20 -14.14 -0.98
C SER A 7 -7.41 -14.04 -0.06
N GLY A 8 -8.16 -12.94 -0.18
CA GLY A 8 -9.33 -12.67 0.67
C GLY A 8 -9.03 -12.00 2.02
N THR A 9 -7.76 -11.72 2.32
CA THR A 9 -7.35 -10.93 3.49
C THR A 9 -6.88 -9.55 3.08
N LYS A 10 -7.07 -8.56 3.97
CA LYS A 10 -6.66 -7.17 3.75
C LYS A 10 -5.79 -6.63 4.89
N LEU A 11 -4.73 -5.92 4.52
CA LEU A 11 -3.92 -5.10 5.43
C LEU A 11 -4.43 -3.66 5.32
N ARG A 12 -5.04 -3.13 6.38
CA ARG A 12 -5.52 -1.75 6.38
C ARG A 12 -4.46 -0.81 6.91
N ALA A 13 -4.51 0.42 6.41
CA ALA A 13 -3.66 1.48 6.91
C ALA A 13 -4.02 1.85 8.34
N LYS A 14 -3.02 2.28 9.12
CA LYS A 14 -3.27 2.82 10.45
C LYS A 14 -4.16 4.06 10.37
N LEU A 15 -5.10 4.17 11.30
CA LEU A 15 -5.81 5.43 11.56
C LEU A 15 -4.79 6.47 12.06
N SER A 16 -4.75 7.64 11.42
CA SER A 16 -3.99 8.78 11.96
C SER A 16 -4.75 9.33 13.17
N SER A 17 -4.04 9.93 14.12
CA SER A 17 -4.63 10.54 15.32
C SER A 17 -5.37 11.87 15.02
N GLN A 18 -5.43 12.30 13.76
CA GLN A 18 -6.16 13.49 13.36
C GLN A 18 -7.65 13.16 13.21
N LYS A 19 -8.50 14.01 13.79
CA LYS A 19 -9.96 13.82 13.94
C LYS A 19 -10.76 13.61 12.65
N TRP A 20 -10.13 13.71 11.48
CA TRP A 20 -10.72 13.39 10.18
C TRP A 20 -9.75 12.55 9.34
N SER A 21 -9.91 11.24 9.42
CA SER A 21 -10.06 10.32 8.28
C SER A 21 -9.76 8.91 8.73
N SER A 22 -10.72 8.00 8.53
CA SER A 22 -10.34 6.60 8.34
C SER A 22 -9.38 6.56 7.17
N SER A 23 -8.19 5.95 7.33
CA SER A 23 -7.32 5.80 6.18
C SER A 23 -8.05 4.98 5.11
N ARG A 24 -8.16 5.57 3.91
CA ARG A 24 -8.86 5.01 2.75
C ARG A 24 -8.04 3.95 2.03
N PHE A 25 -6.83 3.67 2.52
CA PHE A 25 -5.90 2.73 1.92
C PHE A 25 -5.98 1.35 2.55
N TYR A 26 -5.96 0.33 1.69
CA TYR A 26 -5.72 -1.04 2.11
C TYR A 26 -5.00 -1.82 1.02
N LEU A 27 -4.24 -2.83 1.43
CA LEU A 27 -3.65 -3.81 0.54
C LEU A 27 -4.47 -5.10 0.60
N SER A 28 -4.82 -5.66 -0.56
CA SER A 28 -5.45 -6.97 -0.68
C SER A 28 -4.57 -7.88 -1.52
N ALA A 29 -4.39 -9.12 -1.06
CA ALA A 29 -3.78 -10.13 -1.90
C ALA A 29 -4.86 -10.75 -2.80
N GLU A 30 -4.57 -10.86 -4.09
CA GLU A 30 -5.48 -11.41 -5.10
C GLU A 30 -4.75 -12.45 -5.94
N LEU A 31 -5.49 -13.35 -6.59
CA LEU A 31 -4.91 -14.42 -7.42
C LEU A 31 -3.94 -13.92 -8.51
N ASN A 32 -4.16 -12.70 -9.00
CA ASN A 32 -3.39 -12.10 -10.08
C ASN A 32 -2.33 -11.10 -9.60
N GLY A 33 -2.18 -10.88 -8.29
CA GLY A 33 -1.18 -9.96 -7.74
C GLY A 33 -1.62 -9.31 -6.42
N LEU A 34 -0.75 -8.49 -5.84
CA LEU A 34 -1.11 -7.64 -4.72
C LEU A 34 -1.82 -6.39 -5.25
N ARG A 35 -2.91 -5.94 -4.63
CA ARG A 35 -3.59 -4.71 -5.03
C ARG A 35 -3.50 -3.69 -3.92
N HIS A 36 -3.16 -2.46 -4.31
CA HIS A 36 -3.22 -1.29 -3.46
C HIS A 36 -4.49 -0.53 -3.77
N TYR A 37 -5.38 -0.45 -2.79
CA TYR A 37 -6.70 0.15 -2.93
C TYR A 37 -6.75 1.51 -2.26
N PHE A 38 -7.55 2.39 -2.85
CA PHE A 38 -7.97 3.67 -2.31
C PHE A 38 -9.48 3.83 -2.47
N GLU A 39 -10.19 3.82 -1.34
CA GLU A 39 -11.64 3.98 -1.32
C GLU A 39 -12.05 5.38 -1.87
N PRO A 40 -13.14 5.48 -2.66
CA PRO A 40 -14.19 4.46 -2.82
C PRO A 40 -13.99 3.43 -3.95
N ALA A 41 -13.13 3.65 -4.96
CA ALA A 41 -13.08 2.74 -6.11
C ALA A 41 -11.76 2.68 -6.89
N ALA A 42 -10.72 3.41 -6.47
CA ALA A 42 -9.44 3.39 -7.18
C ALA A 42 -8.55 2.26 -6.65
N TYR A 43 -7.81 1.59 -7.53
CA TYR A 43 -6.77 0.67 -7.13
C TYR A 43 -5.64 0.62 -8.15
N THR A 44 -4.45 0.32 -7.66
CA THR A 44 -3.26 0.06 -8.48
C THR A 44 -2.88 -1.41 -8.31
N GLN A 45 -2.74 -2.11 -9.43
CA GLN A 45 -2.29 -3.51 -9.43
C GLN A 45 -0.77 -3.54 -9.23
N LEU A 46 -0.33 -4.13 -8.13
CA LEU A 46 1.07 -4.31 -7.76
C LEU A 46 1.49 -5.77 -7.94
N PHE A 47 2.79 -5.99 -8.10
CA PHE A 47 3.40 -7.32 -8.09
C PHE A 47 2.62 -8.38 -8.92
N GLN A 48 2.29 -8.04 -10.17
CA GLN A 48 1.56 -8.93 -11.06
C GLN A 48 2.29 -10.27 -11.21
N SER A 49 1.52 -11.37 -11.15
CA SER A 49 2.03 -12.70 -11.46
C SER A 49 2.28 -12.81 -12.97
N THR A 50 3.48 -13.25 -13.34
CA THR A 50 3.88 -13.48 -14.75
C THR A 50 3.68 -14.93 -15.19
N ALA A 51 3.10 -15.79 -14.35
CA ALA A 51 2.97 -17.22 -14.63
C ALA A 51 1.92 -17.49 -15.73
N THR A 52 2.38 -18.00 -16.88
CA THR A 52 1.56 -18.49 -18.01
C THR A 52 0.83 -19.79 -17.71
N SER A 53 1.15 -20.45 -16.60
CA SER A 53 0.48 -21.66 -16.13
C SER A 53 -0.76 -21.28 -15.33
N THR A 54 -1.92 -21.79 -15.74
CA THR A 54 -3.19 -21.75 -15.00
C THR A 54 -2.94 -21.76 -13.48
N PRO A 55 -3.42 -20.76 -12.72
CA PRO A 55 -3.16 -20.69 -11.29
C PRO A 55 -3.74 -21.95 -10.64
N THR A 56 -2.87 -22.90 -10.33
CA THR A 56 -3.23 -24.19 -9.74
C THR A 56 -3.60 -23.93 -8.29
N LYS A 57 -4.82 -23.43 -8.03
CA LYS A 57 -5.57 -23.41 -6.76
C LYS A 57 -4.82 -23.06 -5.45
N SER A 58 -3.58 -22.63 -5.51
CA SER A 58 -2.75 -22.27 -4.36
C SER A 58 -2.93 -20.78 -4.17
N SER A 59 -3.63 -20.43 -3.10
CA SER A 59 -3.86 -19.07 -2.61
C SER A 59 -2.68 -18.13 -2.87
N ALA A 60 -2.95 -16.95 -3.44
CA ALA A 60 -1.98 -15.87 -3.53
C ALA A 60 -1.68 -15.28 -2.14
N CYS A 61 -0.77 -15.92 -1.40
CA CYS A 61 -0.18 -15.51 -0.13
C CYS A 61 1.15 -14.76 -0.30
N TYR A 62 1.15 -13.46 -0.04
CA TYR A 62 2.36 -12.65 0.06
C TYR A 62 2.97 -12.81 1.44
N ALA A 63 4.12 -13.46 1.53
CA ALA A 63 4.80 -13.72 2.78
C ALA A 63 5.81 -12.62 3.09
N PHE A 64 5.82 -12.15 4.33
CA PHE A 64 6.91 -11.40 4.93
C PHE A 64 7.68 -12.35 5.86
N ALA A 65 8.82 -12.86 5.37
CA ALA A 65 9.63 -13.84 6.06
C ALA A 65 11.09 -13.81 5.60
N ASN A 66 12.01 -14.13 6.50
CA ASN A 66 13.43 -14.34 6.21
C ASN A 66 14.08 -13.18 5.41
N GLY A 67 13.79 -11.93 5.79
CA GLY A 67 14.35 -10.75 5.12
C GLY A 67 13.80 -10.54 3.71
N SER A 68 12.64 -11.11 3.39
CA SER A 68 12.01 -10.98 2.08
C SER A 68 10.51 -10.72 2.19
N PHE A 69 9.97 -10.06 1.17
CA PHE A 69 8.53 -9.89 0.99
C PHE A 69 8.13 -10.26 -0.43
N GLY A 70 7.12 -11.11 -0.60
CA GLY A 70 6.67 -11.46 -1.94
C GLY A 70 5.83 -12.72 -2.02
N PHE A 71 5.57 -13.13 -3.25
CA PHE A 71 4.93 -14.38 -3.62
C PHE A 71 6.00 -15.36 -4.14
N PRO A 72 5.82 -16.70 -4.12
CA PRO A 72 6.79 -17.68 -4.63
C PRO A 72 7.57 -17.28 -5.89
N ASP A 73 6.91 -16.66 -6.88
CA ASP A 73 7.53 -16.29 -8.16
C ASP A 73 8.09 -14.86 -8.22
N LYS A 74 7.82 -14.02 -7.21
CA LYS A 74 8.25 -12.62 -7.16
C LYS A 74 8.57 -12.20 -5.73
N ILE A 75 9.85 -12.27 -5.39
CA ILE A 75 10.38 -12.04 -4.05
C ILE A 75 11.23 -10.76 -4.05
N PHE A 76 10.96 -9.86 -3.11
CA PHE A 76 11.75 -8.66 -2.85
C PHE A 76 12.65 -8.89 -1.66
N SER A 77 13.96 -8.73 -1.86
CA SER A 77 14.91 -8.67 -0.76
C SER A 77 14.70 -7.37 0.02
N LEU A 78 14.68 -7.50 1.34
CA LEU A 78 14.53 -6.37 2.24
C LEU A 78 15.88 -6.08 2.91
N PRO A 79 16.12 -4.83 3.33
CA PRO A 79 17.27 -4.50 4.14
C PRO A 79 17.32 -5.38 5.39
N SER A 80 18.52 -5.86 5.74
CA SER A 80 18.75 -6.55 7.01
C SER A 80 18.53 -5.59 8.19
N ALA A 81 18.10 -6.15 9.32
CA ALA A 81 18.02 -5.44 10.60
C ALA A 81 18.76 -6.23 11.67
N SER A 82 19.19 -5.52 12.72
CA SER A 82 19.76 -6.12 13.93
C SER A 82 18.70 -6.47 14.97
N SER A 83 17.44 -6.12 14.72
CA SER A 83 16.33 -6.25 15.66
C SER A 83 15.01 -6.59 14.96
N LEU A 84 13.90 -6.61 15.70
CA LEU A 84 12.57 -6.96 15.19
C LEU A 84 12.17 -6.04 14.02
N GLN A 85 11.83 -6.65 12.89
CA GLN A 85 11.25 -5.94 11.74
C GLN A 85 9.75 -6.16 11.62
N PHE A 86 9.07 -5.12 11.18
CA PHE A 86 7.66 -5.19 10.85
C PHE A 86 7.32 -4.31 9.66
N MET A 87 6.33 -4.74 8.88
CA MET A 87 5.72 -3.95 7.82
C MET A 87 4.39 -3.38 8.26
N ARG A 88 4.15 -2.15 7.85
CA ARG A 88 2.93 -1.43 8.17
C ARG A 88 2.47 -0.60 6.99
N LEU A 89 1.18 -0.69 6.68
CA LEU A 89 0.54 0.25 5.79
C LEU A 89 0.22 1.52 6.59
N GLU A 90 0.77 2.64 6.17
CA GLU A 90 0.58 3.93 6.83
C GLU A 90 -0.62 4.67 6.25
N SER A 91 -1.08 5.69 6.97
CA SER A 91 -2.29 6.44 6.63
C SER A 91 -2.23 7.17 5.27
N ASP A 92 -1.01 7.43 4.79
CA ASP A 92 -0.71 8.03 3.49
C ASP A 92 -0.66 7.01 2.34
N GLY A 93 -0.90 5.73 2.62
CA GLY A 93 -0.96 4.67 1.62
C GLY A 93 0.38 3.99 1.34
N HIS A 94 1.47 4.35 2.02
CA HIS A 94 2.76 3.70 1.82
C HIS A 94 2.92 2.47 2.72
N LEU A 95 3.42 1.36 2.17
CA LEU A 95 3.81 0.18 2.95
C LEU A 95 5.26 0.34 3.37
N ARG A 96 5.49 0.57 4.66
CA ARG A 96 6.84 0.82 5.19
C ARG A 96 7.33 -0.36 6.01
N LEU A 97 8.60 -0.70 5.81
CA LEU A 97 9.37 -1.59 6.66
C LEU A 97 10.01 -0.77 7.78
N TYR A 98 9.79 -1.22 9.01
CA TYR A 98 10.34 -0.63 10.21
C TYR A 98 11.22 -1.63 10.95
N GLU A 99 12.18 -1.09 11.67
CA GLU A 99 13.02 -1.79 12.65
C GLU A 99 12.77 -1.21 14.04
N MET A 100 12.56 -2.06 15.05
CA MET A 100 12.39 -1.61 16.43
C MET A 100 13.74 -1.37 17.11
N GLN A 101 14.04 -0.11 17.45
CA GLN A 101 15.23 0.23 18.22
C GLN A 101 15.03 0.00 19.73
N GLU A 102 16.14 0.04 20.50
CA GLU A 102 16.18 -0.28 21.93
C GLU A 102 15.18 0.52 22.80
N GLN A 103 14.81 1.75 22.40
CA GLN A 103 13.81 2.57 23.12
C GLN A 103 12.39 2.41 22.57
N ASN A 104 12.08 1.28 21.93
CA ASN A 104 10.79 0.99 21.29
C ASN A 104 10.39 2.07 20.26
N SER A 105 11.40 2.71 19.66
CA SER A 105 11.24 3.74 18.64
C SER A 105 11.42 3.10 17.26
N PRO A 106 10.33 2.98 16.47
CA PRO A 106 10.43 2.35 15.16
C PRO A 106 11.21 3.26 14.19
N ARG A 107 12.29 2.73 13.62
CA ARG A 107 13.06 3.38 12.53
C ARG A 107 12.54 2.88 11.19
N MET A 108 12.15 3.79 10.30
CA MET A 108 11.79 3.43 8.93
C MET A 108 13.06 3.02 8.15
N LEU A 109 13.04 1.83 7.55
CA LEU A 109 14.14 1.29 6.74
C LEU A 109 13.89 1.43 5.24
N LEU A 110 12.65 1.16 4.81
CA LEU A 110 12.30 1.14 3.39
C LEU A 110 10.82 1.44 3.21
N ASP A 111 10.49 2.23 2.20
CA ASP A 111 9.16 2.26 1.60
C ASP A 111 9.09 1.17 0.52
N VAL A 112 8.41 0.07 0.84
CA VAL A 112 8.36 -1.13 0.01
C VAL A 112 7.64 -0.84 -1.30
N LEU A 113 6.57 -0.03 -1.28
CA LEU A 113 5.79 0.27 -2.48
C LEU A 113 6.51 1.23 -3.42
N SER A 114 7.38 2.11 -2.92
CA SER A 114 8.19 3.01 -3.77
C SER A 114 9.04 2.27 -4.82
N THR A 115 9.30 0.97 -4.62
CA THR A 115 10.04 0.14 -5.58
C THR A 115 9.24 -0.21 -6.84
N VAL A 116 7.91 -0.06 -6.79
CA VAL A 116 6.98 -0.43 -7.88
C VAL A 116 5.88 0.59 -8.15
N VAL A 117 5.73 1.62 -7.31
CA VAL A 117 4.75 2.71 -7.43
C VAL A 117 5.53 4.02 -7.48
N ALA A 118 5.40 4.77 -8.58
CA ALA A 118 6.00 6.10 -8.66
C ALA A 118 5.23 7.08 -7.78
N PHE A 119 5.87 8.19 -7.39
CA PHE A 119 5.24 9.20 -6.54
C PHE A 119 3.85 9.65 -7.06
N CYS A 120 3.72 9.93 -8.37
CA CYS A 120 2.46 10.36 -8.95
C CYS A 120 1.38 9.27 -9.06
N ASP A 121 1.75 8.01 -8.88
CA ASP A 121 0.78 6.90 -8.91
C ASP A 121 0.08 6.74 -7.56
N TYR A 122 0.52 7.46 -6.52
CA TYR A 122 -0.20 7.54 -5.25
C TYR A 122 -1.41 8.48 -5.38
N PRO A 123 -2.64 8.02 -5.07
CA PRO A 123 -3.87 8.80 -5.24
C PRO A 123 -3.90 10.17 -4.56
N LEU A 124 -3.09 10.36 -3.50
CA LEU A 124 -3.00 11.61 -2.74
C LEU A 124 -1.61 12.26 -2.79
N ALA A 125 -0.79 11.93 -3.79
CA ALA A 125 0.57 12.46 -3.93
C ALA A 125 0.61 14.00 -3.91
N CYS A 126 -0.40 14.65 -4.51
CA CYS A 126 -0.52 16.11 -4.57
C CYS A 126 -1.75 16.65 -3.83
N GLY A 127 -2.29 15.88 -2.88
CA GLY A 127 -3.54 16.22 -2.19
C GLY A 127 -4.77 16.22 -3.11
N ASP A 128 -5.89 16.74 -2.61
CA ASP A 128 -7.20 16.58 -3.28
C ASP A 128 -7.35 17.36 -4.60
N TYR A 129 -6.54 18.41 -4.83
CA TYR A 129 -6.70 19.33 -5.97
C TYR A 129 -5.44 19.55 -6.80
N GLY A 130 -4.32 18.91 -6.44
CA GLY A 130 -3.07 19.05 -7.16
C GLY A 130 -2.97 18.07 -8.32
N VAL A 131 -2.35 18.50 -9.42
CA VAL A 131 -1.96 17.62 -10.53
C VAL A 131 -0.52 17.21 -10.33
N CYS A 132 -0.27 15.90 -10.33
CA CYS A 132 1.07 15.34 -10.28
C CYS A 132 1.64 15.16 -11.69
N ASN A 133 2.80 15.72 -11.95
CA ASN A 133 3.55 15.53 -13.19
C ASN A 133 5.03 15.32 -12.87
N SER A 134 5.59 14.19 -13.29
CA SER A 134 7.02 13.87 -13.09
C SER A 134 7.52 14.08 -11.65
N GLY A 135 6.71 13.70 -10.66
CA GLY A 135 7.04 13.85 -9.24
C GLY A 135 6.77 15.23 -8.65
N GLN A 136 6.27 16.19 -9.43
CA GLN A 136 5.99 17.55 -8.98
C GLN A 136 4.49 17.82 -8.94
N CYS A 137 4.08 18.57 -7.91
CA CYS A 137 2.71 18.97 -7.72
C CYS A 137 2.49 20.39 -8.23
N SER A 138 1.42 20.58 -8.98
CA SER A 138 1.00 21.89 -9.48
C SER A 138 -0.50 22.09 -9.28
N CYS A 139 -0.91 23.33 -9.07
CA CYS A 139 -2.33 23.68 -9.07
C CYS A 139 -2.80 23.73 -10.53
N PRO A 140 -3.88 23.02 -10.92
CA PRO A 140 -4.45 23.14 -12.25
C PRO A 140 -4.87 24.59 -12.51
N SER A 141 -4.45 25.15 -13.63
CA SER A 141 -4.82 26.53 -14.01
C SER A 141 -6.25 26.56 -14.55
N PHE A 142 -7.07 27.49 -14.03
CA PHE A 142 -8.50 27.62 -14.39
C PHE A 142 -8.75 28.06 -15.85
N SER A 143 -7.72 28.51 -16.59
CA SER A 143 -7.84 28.99 -17.97
C SER A 143 -8.18 27.89 -19.00
N THR A 144 -8.03 26.61 -18.65
CA THR A 144 -8.38 25.46 -19.50
C THR A 144 -9.77 24.86 -19.23
N LEU A 145 -10.52 25.39 -18.24
CA LEU A 145 -11.82 24.85 -17.82
C LEU A 145 -13.00 25.27 -18.73
N SER A 146 -12.76 26.05 -19.79
CA SER A 146 -13.82 26.50 -20.70
C SER A 146 -14.00 25.64 -21.96
N GLY A 147 -13.29 24.52 -22.12
CA GLY A 147 -13.35 23.78 -23.40
C GLY A 147 -13.03 22.29 -23.41
N SER A 148 -12.64 21.69 -22.30
CA SER A 148 -12.32 20.26 -22.26
C SER A 148 -13.32 19.52 -21.38
N LYS A 149 -14.15 18.69 -22.00
CA LYS A 149 -15.02 17.73 -21.33
C LYS A 149 -14.13 16.86 -20.44
N MET A 150 -14.12 17.11 -19.13
CA MET A 150 -13.50 16.19 -18.17
C MET A 150 -14.32 14.91 -18.17
N ASN A 151 -13.84 13.89 -18.88
CA ASN A 151 -14.30 12.53 -18.62
C ASN A 151 -13.75 12.11 -17.25
N GLY A 152 -14.60 12.15 -16.22
CA GLY A 152 -14.48 11.18 -15.12
C GLY A 152 -14.01 11.68 -13.74
N PHE A 153 -14.29 12.91 -13.32
CA PHE A 153 -14.26 13.25 -11.89
C PHE A 153 -15.69 13.52 -11.40
N GLN A 154 -16.38 12.46 -10.97
CA GLN A 154 -17.52 12.61 -10.05
C GLN A 154 -16.96 12.56 -8.63
N VAL A 155 -17.14 13.66 -7.90
CA VAL A 155 -16.99 13.70 -6.44
C VAL A 155 -18.00 12.70 -5.88
N LEU A 156 -17.54 11.55 -5.43
CA LEU A 156 -18.40 10.61 -4.72
C LEU A 156 -18.45 11.05 -3.26
N ASP A 157 -19.65 11.45 -2.85
CA ASP A 157 -20.00 11.90 -1.51
C ASP A 157 -19.48 10.96 -0.41
N ALA A 158 -19.14 11.56 0.72
CA ALA A 158 -18.65 10.89 1.91
C ALA A 158 -19.73 9.98 2.52
N TYR A 159 -19.55 8.67 2.42
CA TYR A 159 -20.32 7.69 3.20
C TYR A 159 -19.56 7.31 4.49
N PRO A 160 -20.25 7.15 5.63
CA PRO A 160 -19.62 6.68 6.87
C PRO A 160 -19.31 5.17 6.77
N TYR A 161 -18.03 4.79 6.88
CA TYR A 161 -17.59 3.40 6.82
C TYR A 161 -17.49 2.77 8.23
N GLN A 162 -18.09 1.59 8.40
CA GLN A 162 -18.02 0.76 9.61
C GLN A 162 -16.65 0.06 9.75
N ALA A 163 -16.00 0.24 10.90
CA ALA A 163 -14.75 -0.43 11.22
C ALA A 163 -14.96 -1.95 11.40
N SER A 164 -14.39 -2.74 10.50
CA SER A 164 -14.18 -4.18 10.67
C SER A 164 -12.83 -4.41 11.37
N PRO A 165 -12.66 -5.44 12.22
CA PRO A 165 -11.38 -5.74 12.87
C PRO A 165 -10.32 -5.99 11.80
N ALA A 166 -9.32 -5.12 11.71
CA ALA A 166 -8.36 -5.12 10.60
C ALA A 166 -6.93 -5.36 11.09
N ASN A 167 -6.25 -6.32 10.46
CA ASN A 167 -4.81 -6.45 10.57
C ASN A 167 -4.18 -5.17 10.00
N THR A 168 -3.34 -4.52 10.80
CA THR A 168 -2.65 -3.26 10.45
C THR A 168 -1.13 -3.47 10.31
N LEU A 169 -0.64 -4.67 10.62
CA LEU A 169 0.78 -4.99 10.75
C LEU A 169 1.08 -6.40 10.24
N MET A 170 2.23 -6.57 9.58
CA MET A 170 2.88 -7.87 9.40
C MET A 170 4.24 -7.84 10.10
N THR A 171 4.60 -8.90 10.81
CA THR A 171 5.86 -9.01 11.55
C THR A 171 6.65 -10.22 11.08
N THR A 172 7.97 -10.15 11.20
CA THR A 172 8.87 -11.29 11.08
C THR A 172 9.74 -11.34 12.32
N SER A 173 10.04 -12.55 12.79
CA SER A 173 10.98 -12.74 13.88
C SER A 173 12.28 -13.29 13.28
N SER A 174 13.28 -12.42 13.23
CA SER A 174 14.65 -12.75 12.84
C SER A 174 15.47 -12.78 14.12
N TYR A 175 15.41 -13.88 14.88
CA TYR A 175 16.39 -14.12 15.95
C TYR A 175 17.62 -14.74 15.31
N HIS A 176 18.75 -14.02 15.37
CA HIS A 176 20.08 -14.58 15.22
C HIS A 176 20.75 -14.63 16.59
#